data_AF-A0AAU6VTE2-F1
#
_entry.id   AF-A0AAU6VTE2-F1
#
_cell.length_a   1.000
_cell.length_b   1.000
_cell.length_c   1.000
_cell.angle_alpha   90.00
_cell.angle_beta   90.00
_cell.angle_gamma   90.00
#
_symmetry.space_group_name_H-M   'P 1'
#
loop_
_entity.id
_entity.type
_entity.pdbx_description
1 polymer ?
#
loop_
_entity_poly.entity_id
_entity_poly.type
_entity_poly.pdbx_seq_one_letter_code
_entity_poly.pdbx_strand_id
1 'polypeptide(L)'
;MNEELPPEVVEAIKHFQERAEKAIALEDLLKNTEFPQKIDFSDLPSLEARAKLYIKIAQARYEAGDISEHELAFHRCYAIEVQIHEARWSNGQYEDILGPIAEKMRAVEKSYGLSDDEYWPISEAPDEYKSLSKEYDLVMEQKLLEAFSEFGADDLRDLYINDPEEFYKLHDAGRVAVFQKDEHAKLKSIAIYYENEARVCEDAGSFLAAAVMLGSAIESRLILTCLENEAHIRKTLTTLGLTNRVLKSKNPLTWTLDTLIKVCSAAGWIPNYETGDYTFSGQAMMEFLKASRNQVHPKIKVKNKGLVVGEEQFKDIKFAHQLLSSTLNWPNNSSQKDADKVGASA
;
A
#
# COMPACT_ATOMS: atom_id res chain seq x y z
N MET A 1 41.20 -2.10 32.53
CA MET A 1 39.90 -2.80 32.49
C MET A 1 39.52 -2.92 31.04
N ASN A 2 39.80 -4.07 30.43
CA ASN A 2 39.14 -4.45 29.19
C ASN A 2 37.81 -5.08 29.62
N GLU A 3 36.78 -4.25 29.82
CA GLU A 3 35.43 -4.80 29.90
C GLU A 3 35.03 -5.16 28.47
N GLU A 4 34.96 -6.47 28.20
CA GLU A 4 34.34 -6.97 26.99
C GLU A 4 32.93 -6.41 26.90
N LEU A 5 32.57 -5.87 25.73
CA LEU A 5 31.25 -5.33 25.48
C LEU A 5 30.20 -6.43 25.70
N PRO A 6 28.98 -6.09 26.17
CA PRO A 6 27.89 -7.05 26.28
C PRO A 6 27.61 -7.72 24.91
N PRO A 7 27.24 -9.02 24.88
CA PRO A 7 26.98 -9.74 23.62
C PRO A 7 25.99 -9.02 22.68
N GLU A 8 24.93 -8.45 23.24
CA GLU A 8 23.91 -7.68 22.49
C GLU A 8 24.51 -6.45 21.81
N VAL A 9 25.49 -5.80 22.44
CA VAL A 9 26.19 -4.63 21.88
C VAL A 9 27.11 -5.07 20.74
N VAL A 10 27.81 -6.20 20.92
CA VAL A 10 28.66 -6.78 19.86
C VAL A 10 27.81 -7.17 18.64
N GLU A 11 26.67 -7.81 18.85
CA GLU A 11 25.73 -8.18 17.79
C GLU A 11 25.18 -6.94 17.06
N ALA A 12 24.76 -5.91 17.79
CA ALA A 12 24.29 -4.66 17.21
C ALA A 12 25.38 -3.95 16.37
N ILE A 13 26.61 -3.88 16.87
CA ILE A 13 27.75 -3.31 16.13
C ILE A 13 27.99 -4.11 14.85
N LYS A 14 27.98 -5.44 14.95
CA LYS A 14 28.16 -6.34 13.79
C LYS A 14 27.07 -6.09 12.74
N HIS A 15 25.81 -5.97 13.15
CA HIS A 15 24.70 -5.64 12.24
C HIS A 15 24.96 -4.33 11.48
N PHE A 16 25.34 -3.26 12.17
CA PHE A 16 25.61 -1.98 11.53
C PHE A 16 26.87 -2.00 10.64
N GLN A 17 27.89 -2.76 11.01
CA GLN A 17 29.07 -2.98 10.19
C GLN A 17 28.71 -3.70 8.89
N GLU A 18 27.97 -4.81 8.98
CA GLU A 18 27.49 -5.56 7.80
C GLU A 18 26.63 -4.67 6.89
N ARG A 19 25.76 -3.82 7.45
CA ARG A 19 24.97 -2.84 6.68
C ARG A 19 25.85 -1.81 5.98
N ALA A 20 26.86 -1.26 6.67
CA ALA A 20 27.77 -0.29 6.08
C ALA A 20 28.61 -0.89 4.94
N GLU A 21 29.09 -2.12 5.10
CA GLU A 21 29.82 -2.86 4.05
C GLU A 21 28.95 -3.07 2.81
N LYS A 22 27.68 -3.46 2.98
CA LYS A 22 26.71 -3.62 1.90
C LYS A 22 26.41 -2.30 1.18
N ALA A 23 26.31 -1.19 1.92
CA ALA A 23 26.10 0.13 1.34
C ALA A 23 27.31 0.59 0.48
N ILE A 24 28.54 0.35 0.95
CA ILE A 24 29.76 0.62 0.16
C ILE A 24 29.78 -0.24 -1.11
N ALA A 25 29.50 -1.55 -0.99
CA ALA A 25 29.44 -2.46 -2.13
C ALA A 25 28.37 -2.06 -3.16
N LEU A 26 27.22 -1.56 -2.70
CA LEU A 26 26.19 -1.00 -3.57
C LEU A 26 26.69 0.25 -4.31
N GLU A 27 27.35 1.17 -3.62
CA GLU A 27 27.90 2.38 -4.26
C GLU A 27 28.90 2.01 -5.36
N ASP A 28 29.79 1.05 -5.09
CA ASP A 28 30.74 0.53 -6.07
C ASP A 28 30.04 -0.20 -7.22
N LEU A 29 29.00 -0.98 -6.94
CA LEU A 29 28.19 -1.63 -7.98
C LEU A 29 27.57 -0.57 -8.90
N LEU A 30 26.93 0.46 -8.35
CA LEU A 30 26.24 1.50 -9.12
C LEU A 30 27.22 2.34 -9.95
N LYS A 31 28.43 2.63 -9.44
CA LYS A 31 29.47 3.37 -10.18
C LYS A 31 30.03 2.58 -11.35
N ASN A 32 30.21 1.27 -11.18
CA ASN A 32 30.87 0.41 -12.17
C ASN A 32 29.89 -0.31 -13.11
N THR A 33 28.58 -0.13 -12.90
CA THR A 33 27.55 -0.75 -13.71
C THR A 33 26.96 0.27 -14.67
N GLU A 34 27.14 0.05 -15.97
CA GLU A 34 26.35 0.74 -16.98
C GLU A 34 24.99 0.06 -17.14
N PHE A 35 23.93 0.78 -16.79
CA PHE A 35 22.57 0.29 -17.00
C PHE A 35 22.12 0.63 -18.44
N PRO A 36 21.75 -0.36 -19.27
CA PRO A 36 21.35 -0.08 -20.65
C PRO A 36 20.19 0.94 -20.70
N GLN A 37 20.28 1.98 -21.52
CA GLN A 37 19.20 2.99 -21.55
C GLN A 37 18.06 2.63 -22.50
N LYS A 38 18.36 1.96 -23.62
CA LYS A 38 17.37 1.53 -24.59
C LYS A 38 17.00 0.07 -24.31
N ILE A 39 15.71 -0.21 -24.26
CA ILE A 39 15.16 -1.56 -24.15
C ILE A 39 14.72 -1.98 -25.54
N ASP A 40 15.23 -3.12 -26.01
CA ASP A 40 14.71 -3.81 -27.18
C ASP A 40 13.99 -5.07 -26.68
N PHE A 41 12.67 -5.05 -26.76
CA PHE A 41 11.83 -6.17 -26.32
C PHE A 41 11.88 -7.38 -27.26
N SER A 42 12.50 -7.25 -28.44
CA SER A 42 12.70 -8.35 -29.38
C SER A 42 14.02 -9.10 -29.18
N ASP A 43 15.01 -8.47 -28.53
CA ASP A 43 16.30 -9.08 -28.19
C ASP A 43 16.24 -9.72 -26.79
N LEU A 44 15.63 -10.91 -26.72
CA LEU A 44 15.41 -11.64 -25.46
C LEU A 44 16.70 -11.87 -24.65
N PRO A 45 17.85 -12.30 -25.24
CA PRO A 45 19.09 -12.45 -24.48
C PRO A 45 19.56 -11.17 -23.78
N SER A 46 19.49 -10.02 -24.46
CA SER A 46 19.85 -8.72 -23.87
C SER A 46 18.88 -8.32 -22.76
N LEU A 47 17.58 -8.60 -22.96
CA LEU A 47 16.53 -8.33 -21.97
C LEU A 47 16.69 -9.17 -20.71
N GLU A 48 17.03 -10.45 -20.85
CA GLU A 48 17.34 -11.35 -19.73
C GLU A 48 18.57 -10.89 -18.94
N ALA A 49 19.65 -10.50 -19.63
CA ALA A 49 20.84 -9.96 -18.99
C ALA A 49 20.52 -8.68 -18.20
N ARG A 50 19.69 -7.80 -18.77
CA ARG A 50 19.19 -6.60 -18.12
C ARG A 50 18.34 -6.92 -16.89
N ALA A 51 17.38 -7.83 -16.99
CA ALA A 51 16.50 -8.20 -15.88
C ALA A 51 17.31 -8.79 -14.71
N LYS A 52 18.30 -9.65 -15.00
CA LYS A 52 19.25 -10.18 -13.99
C LYS A 52 20.02 -9.05 -13.31
N LEU A 53 20.51 -8.07 -14.07
CA LEU A 53 21.20 -6.91 -13.52
C LEU A 53 20.26 -6.04 -12.65
N TYR A 54 19.03 -5.83 -13.11
CA TYR A 54 18.02 -5.06 -12.38
C TYR A 54 17.68 -5.69 -11.03
N ILE A 55 17.43 -7.00 -11.00
CA ILE A 55 17.20 -7.77 -9.77
C ILE A 55 18.41 -7.70 -8.85
N LYS A 56 19.63 -7.87 -9.39
CA LYS A 56 20.87 -7.76 -8.62
C LYS A 56 21.02 -6.39 -7.95
N ILE A 57 20.70 -5.31 -8.65
CA ILE A 57 20.73 -3.95 -8.07
C ILE A 57 19.66 -3.81 -6.99
N ALA A 58 18.43 -4.28 -7.22
CA ALA A 58 17.37 -4.24 -6.23
C ALA A 58 17.76 -5.00 -4.94
N GLN A 59 18.33 -6.19 -5.09
CA GLN A 59 18.85 -6.99 -3.98
C GLN A 59 19.93 -6.24 -3.19
N ALA A 60 20.90 -5.65 -3.89
CA ALA A 60 21.96 -4.86 -3.25
C ALA A 60 21.40 -3.64 -2.50
N ARG A 61 20.36 -2.97 -3.03
CA ARG A 61 19.66 -1.87 -2.35
C ARG A 61 18.94 -2.34 -1.09
N TYR A 62 18.26 -3.48 -1.14
CA TYR A 62 17.61 -4.07 0.04
C TYR A 62 18.64 -4.44 1.12
N GLU A 63 19.75 -5.04 0.72
CA GLU A 63 20.86 -5.43 1.59
C GLU A 63 21.57 -4.22 2.21
N ALA A 64 21.66 -3.10 1.50
CA ALA A 64 22.15 -1.83 2.05
C ALA A 64 21.13 -1.15 2.99
N GLY A 65 19.85 -1.52 2.90
CA GLY A 65 18.77 -0.90 3.68
C GLY A 65 18.15 0.32 3.01
N ASP A 66 18.44 0.53 1.72
CA ASP A 66 17.92 1.64 0.92
C ASP A 66 16.45 1.46 0.55
N ILE A 67 15.99 0.22 0.45
CA ILE A 67 14.62 -0.14 0.08
C ILE A 67 14.06 -1.22 1.01
N SER A 68 12.74 -1.26 1.13
CA SER A 68 12.02 -2.28 1.89
C SER A 68 11.94 -3.63 1.18
N GLU A 69 11.54 -4.68 1.90
CA GLU A 69 11.23 -5.99 1.30
C GLU A 69 10.07 -5.92 0.29
N HIS A 70 9.12 -5.02 0.50
CA HIS A 70 8.00 -4.77 -0.40
C HIS A 70 8.50 -4.21 -1.74
N GLU A 71 9.41 -3.23 -1.71
CA GLU A 71 10.05 -2.69 -2.92
C GLU A 71 10.94 -3.73 -3.61
N LEU A 72 11.67 -4.56 -2.86
CA LEU A 72 12.45 -5.66 -3.42
C LEU A 72 11.56 -6.66 -4.17
N ALA A 73 10.47 -7.10 -3.53
CA ALA A 73 9.50 -8.01 -4.13
C ALA A 73 8.94 -7.41 -5.43
N PHE A 74 8.55 -6.14 -5.39
CA PHE A 74 8.07 -5.44 -6.58
C PHE A 74 9.11 -5.37 -7.71
N HIS A 75 10.36 -5.02 -7.42
CA HIS A 75 11.39 -4.95 -8.45
C HIS A 75 11.68 -6.32 -9.08
N ARG A 76 11.58 -7.41 -8.31
CA ARG A 76 11.71 -8.78 -8.81
C ARG A 76 10.53 -9.17 -9.69
N CYS A 77 9.30 -8.99 -9.21
CA CYS A 77 8.08 -9.20 -10.00
C CYS A 77 8.10 -8.38 -11.30
N TYR A 78 8.39 -7.08 -11.23
CA TYR A 78 8.43 -6.23 -12.43
C TYR A 78 9.45 -6.71 -13.47
N ALA A 79 10.63 -7.17 -13.04
CA ALA A 79 11.60 -7.75 -13.97
C ALA A 79 11.09 -9.07 -14.56
N ILE A 80 10.51 -9.95 -13.76
CA ILE A 80 10.12 -11.30 -14.18
C ILE A 80 8.83 -11.28 -15.00
N GLU A 81 7.76 -10.68 -14.47
CA GLU A 81 6.43 -10.60 -15.10
C GLU A 81 6.48 -9.71 -16.35
N VAL A 82 6.88 -8.44 -16.19
CA VAL A 82 6.73 -7.42 -17.24
C VAL A 82 7.89 -7.44 -18.23
N GLN A 83 9.14 -7.57 -17.78
CA GLN A 83 10.27 -7.53 -18.72
C GLN A 83 10.51 -8.88 -19.39
N ILE A 84 10.32 -10.00 -18.70
CA ILE A 84 10.72 -11.31 -19.22
C ILE A 84 9.54 -12.14 -19.69
N HIS A 85 8.56 -12.39 -18.82
CA HIS A 85 7.45 -13.30 -19.12
C HIS A 85 6.58 -12.76 -20.26
N GLU A 86 6.16 -11.48 -20.18
CA GLU A 86 5.41 -10.81 -21.25
C GLU A 86 6.20 -10.72 -22.57
N ALA A 87 7.51 -10.46 -22.52
CA ALA A 87 8.34 -10.38 -23.71
C ALA A 87 8.51 -11.76 -24.37
N ARG A 88 8.75 -12.82 -23.59
CA ARG A 88 8.83 -14.19 -24.10
C ARG A 88 7.52 -14.59 -24.78
N TRP A 89 6.38 -14.30 -24.15
CA TRP A 89 5.07 -14.54 -24.74
C TRP A 89 4.87 -13.77 -26.06
N SER A 90 5.14 -12.47 -26.06
CA SER A 90 4.98 -11.60 -27.24
C SER A 90 5.91 -11.97 -28.40
N ASN A 91 7.06 -12.58 -28.11
CA ASN A 91 8.01 -13.06 -29.11
C ASN A 91 7.79 -14.55 -29.49
N GLY A 92 6.68 -15.15 -29.08
CA GLY A 92 6.30 -16.51 -29.47
C GLY A 92 7.12 -17.62 -28.83
N GLN A 93 7.85 -17.37 -27.73
CA GLN A 93 8.63 -18.40 -27.03
C GLN A 93 7.77 -19.50 -26.41
N TYR A 94 6.47 -19.26 -26.26
CA TYR A 94 5.50 -20.23 -25.73
C TYR A 94 4.57 -20.78 -26.82
N GLU A 95 4.78 -20.41 -28.09
CA GLU A 95 3.85 -20.71 -29.19
C GLU A 95 3.73 -22.21 -29.48
N ASP A 96 4.78 -22.98 -29.22
CA ASP A 96 4.77 -24.44 -29.38
C ASP A 96 3.74 -25.12 -28.47
N ILE A 97 3.43 -24.53 -27.31
CA ILE A 97 2.45 -25.03 -26.34
C ILE A 97 1.12 -24.28 -26.45
N LEU A 98 1.15 -22.95 -26.56
CA LEU A 98 -0.03 -22.10 -26.58
C LEU A 98 -0.74 -22.08 -27.94
N GLY A 99 0.00 -22.21 -29.04
CA GLY A 99 -0.53 -22.18 -30.40
C GLY A 99 -1.63 -23.22 -30.64
N PRO A 100 -1.41 -24.51 -30.30
CA PRO A 100 -2.45 -25.54 -30.41
C PRO A 100 -3.73 -25.25 -29.61
N ILE A 101 -3.62 -24.60 -28.44
CA ILE A 101 -4.79 -24.20 -27.64
C ILE A 101 -5.51 -23.04 -28.33
N ALA A 102 -4.76 -22.02 -28.76
CA ALA A 102 -5.29 -20.85 -29.46
C ALA A 102 -5.96 -21.22 -30.79
N GLU A 103 -5.47 -22.22 -31.51
CA GLU A 103 -6.12 -22.74 -32.72
C GLU A 103 -7.47 -23.41 -32.42
N LYS A 104 -7.57 -24.17 -31.33
CA LYS A 104 -8.85 -24.75 -30.88
C LYS A 104 -9.84 -23.66 -30.47
N MET A 105 -9.38 -22.63 -29.75
CA MET A 105 -10.21 -21.48 -29.35
C MET A 105 -10.78 -20.76 -30.59
N ARG A 106 -9.94 -20.48 -31.59
CA ARG A 106 -10.36 -19.91 -32.88
C ARG A 106 -11.34 -20.80 -33.64
N ALA A 107 -11.17 -22.11 -33.58
CA ALA A 107 -12.11 -23.05 -34.19
C ALA A 107 -13.49 -22.99 -33.52
N VAL A 108 -13.54 -22.83 -32.18
CA VAL A 108 -14.80 -22.61 -31.45
C VAL A 108 -15.42 -21.28 -31.86
N GLU A 109 -14.69 -20.16 -31.81
CA GLU A 109 -15.19 -18.83 -32.23
C GLU A 109 -15.83 -18.89 -33.62
N LYS A 110 -15.12 -19.46 -34.59
CA LYS A 110 -15.61 -19.63 -35.97
C LYS A 110 -16.84 -20.52 -36.07
N SER A 111 -16.95 -21.56 -35.24
CA SER A 111 -18.11 -22.47 -35.24
C SER A 111 -19.40 -21.79 -34.75
N TYR A 112 -19.27 -20.76 -33.90
CA TYR A 112 -20.39 -19.92 -33.45
C TYR A 112 -20.58 -18.67 -34.33
N GLY A 113 -19.79 -18.51 -35.39
CA GLY A 113 -19.96 -17.48 -36.40
C GLY A 113 -19.29 -16.15 -36.09
N LEU A 114 -18.36 -16.10 -35.14
CA LEU A 114 -17.57 -14.89 -34.88
C LEU A 114 -16.59 -14.64 -36.03
N SER A 115 -16.42 -13.38 -36.42
CA SER A 115 -15.32 -12.95 -37.30
C SER A 115 -13.99 -12.86 -36.55
N ASP A 116 -12.88 -12.76 -37.29
CA ASP A 116 -11.52 -12.74 -36.73
C ASP A 116 -11.26 -11.55 -35.78
N ASP A 117 -12.09 -10.52 -35.79
CA ASP A 117 -12.05 -9.33 -34.94
C ASP A 117 -13.15 -9.29 -33.86
N GLU A 118 -14.05 -10.27 -33.86
CA GLU A 118 -15.07 -10.44 -32.82
C GLU A 118 -14.56 -11.37 -31.72
N TYR A 119 -14.88 -11.04 -30.47
CA TYR A 119 -14.54 -11.86 -29.32
C TYR A 119 -15.68 -11.84 -28.30
N TRP A 120 -15.74 -12.89 -27.49
CA TRP A 120 -16.64 -12.91 -26.33
C TRP A 120 -15.98 -12.31 -25.10
N PRO A 121 -16.70 -11.51 -24.30
CA PRO A 121 -16.42 -11.43 -22.88
C PRO A 121 -16.45 -12.84 -22.28
N ILE A 122 -15.48 -13.20 -21.43
CA ILE A 122 -15.37 -14.58 -20.91
C ILE A 122 -16.64 -15.07 -20.21
N SER A 123 -17.44 -14.16 -19.62
CA SER A 123 -18.73 -14.49 -19.00
C SER A 123 -19.76 -15.02 -19.99
N GLU A 124 -19.71 -14.54 -21.24
CA GLU A 124 -20.65 -14.84 -22.31
C GLU A 124 -20.16 -15.97 -23.24
N ALA A 125 -18.89 -16.36 -23.12
CA ALA A 125 -18.30 -17.40 -23.94
C ALA A 125 -18.94 -18.79 -23.67
N PRO A 126 -19.03 -19.66 -24.69
CA PRO A 126 -19.43 -21.07 -24.52
C PRO A 126 -18.51 -21.84 -23.55
N ASP A 127 -19.04 -22.88 -22.90
CA ASP A 127 -18.29 -23.66 -21.89
C ASP A 127 -17.03 -24.34 -22.45
N GLU A 128 -17.07 -24.75 -23.72
CA GLU A 128 -15.91 -25.31 -24.42
C GLU A 128 -14.79 -24.26 -24.63
N TYR A 129 -15.15 -23.01 -24.94
CA TYR A 129 -14.20 -21.91 -25.02
C TYR A 129 -13.63 -21.57 -23.64
N LYS A 130 -14.48 -21.46 -22.61
CA LYS A 130 -14.07 -21.21 -21.22
C LYS A 130 -13.08 -22.25 -20.73
N SER A 131 -13.29 -23.52 -21.08
CA SER A 131 -12.40 -24.62 -20.72
C SER A 131 -11.02 -24.47 -21.39
N LEU A 132 -10.98 -24.11 -22.68
CA LEU A 132 -9.73 -23.85 -23.40
C LEU A 132 -9.01 -22.60 -22.91
N SER A 133 -9.75 -21.52 -22.62
CA SER A 133 -9.19 -20.30 -22.01
C SER A 133 -8.52 -20.60 -20.68
N LYS A 134 -9.17 -21.42 -19.83
CA LYS A 134 -8.57 -21.85 -18.57
C LYS A 134 -7.32 -22.71 -18.78
N GLU A 135 -7.31 -23.60 -19.78
CA GLU A 135 -6.11 -24.38 -20.14
C GLU A 135 -4.96 -23.45 -20.59
N TYR A 136 -5.28 -22.43 -21.39
CA TYR A 136 -4.32 -21.39 -21.81
C TYR A 136 -3.75 -20.64 -20.61
N ASP A 137 -4.61 -20.17 -19.70
CA ASP A 137 -4.22 -19.43 -18.50
C ASP A 137 -3.31 -20.27 -17.59
N LEU A 138 -3.62 -21.56 -17.40
CA LEU A 138 -2.79 -22.47 -16.60
C LEU A 138 -1.39 -22.66 -17.19
N VAL A 139 -1.26 -22.72 -18.52
CA VAL A 139 0.05 -22.80 -19.18
C VAL A 139 0.82 -21.49 -18.98
N MET A 140 0.16 -20.34 -19.13
CA MET A 140 0.77 -19.04 -18.88
C MET A 140 1.25 -18.89 -17.43
N GLU A 141 0.42 -19.27 -16.47
CA GLU A 141 0.76 -19.29 -15.04
C GLU A 141 1.96 -20.20 -14.78
N GLN A 142 1.98 -21.41 -15.33
CA GLN A 142 3.13 -22.31 -15.21
C GLN A 142 4.41 -21.68 -15.77
N LYS A 143 4.34 -21.03 -16.94
CA LYS A 143 5.50 -20.33 -17.54
C LYS A 143 5.98 -19.15 -16.72
N LEU A 144 5.07 -18.46 -16.02
CA LEU A 144 5.44 -17.42 -15.08
C LEU A 144 6.18 -18.01 -13.87
N LEU A 145 5.68 -19.10 -13.27
CA LEU A 145 6.33 -19.78 -12.13
C LEU A 145 7.71 -20.37 -12.50
N GLU A 146 7.87 -20.88 -13.73
CA GLU A 146 9.16 -21.28 -14.29
C GLU A 146 10.12 -20.08 -14.35
N ALA A 147 9.66 -18.91 -14.82
CA ALA A 147 10.46 -17.69 -14.86
C ALA A 147 10.85 -17.19 -13.45
N PHE A 148 9.95 -17.26 -12.46
CA PHE A 148 10.32 -16.95 -11.08
C PHE A 148 11.48 -17.82 -10.59
N SER A 149 11.44 -19.11 -10.88
CA SER A 149 12.49 -20.06 -10.50
C SER A 149 13.83 -19.74 -11.20
N GLU A 150 13.78 -19.47 -12.50
CA GLU A 150 14.97 -19.15 -13.31
C GLU A 150 15.72 -17.91 -12.82
N PHE A 151 14.97 -16.92 -12.32
CA PHE A 151 15.53 -15.66 -11.83
C PHE A 151 15.80 -15.67 -10.31
N GLY A 152 15.79 -16.86 -9.67
CA GLY A 152 16.12 -17.02 -8.25
C GLY A 152 15.08 -16.37 -7.34
N ALA A 153 13.81 -16.44 -7.72
CA ALA A 153 12.66 -15.94 -6.98
C ALA A 153 11.70 -17.04 -6.54
N ASP A 154 12.28 -18.14 -6.05
CA ASP A 154 11.56 -19.28 -5.46
C ASP A 154 10.70 -18.85 -4.26
N ASP A 155 11.15 -17.89 -3.45
CA ASP A 155 10.38 -17.34 -2.32
C ASP A 155 9.07 -16.67 -2.79
N LEU A 156 9.12 -15.89 -3.87
CA LEU A 156 7.94 -15.25 -4.46
C LEU A 156 7.04 -16.26 -5.18
N ARG A 157 7.63 -17.24 -5.87
CA ARG A 157 6.90 -18.36 -6.47
C ARG A 157 6.13 -19.14 -5.42
N ASP A 158 6.80 -19.51 -4.34
CA ASP A 158 6.21 -20.31 -3.27
C ASP A 158 5.14 -19.50 -2.53
N LEU A 159 5.34 -18.19 -2.34
CA LEU A 159 4.31 -17.30 -1.80
C LEU A 159 3.08 -17.24 -2.73
N TYR A 160 3.28 -17.08 -4.04
CA TYR A 160 2.19 -17.07 -5.02
C TYR A 160 1.34 -18.34 -4.97
N ILE A 161 1.98 -19.51 -4.82
CA ILE A 161 1.30 -20.81 -4.79
C ILE A 161 0.56 -21.03 -3.46
N ASN A 162 1.21 -20.71 -2.33
CA ASN A 162 0.71 -21.06 -1.00
C ASN A 162 -0.22 -20.00 -0.40
N ASP A 163 0.02 -18.73 -0.69
CA ASP A 163 -0.77 -17.59 -0.23
C ASP A 163 -0.83 -16.47 -1.29
N PRO A 164 -1.64 -16.64 -2.34
CA PRO A 164 -1.77 -15.64 -3.41
C PRO A 164 -2.22 -14.27 -2.89
N GLU A 165 -3.06 -14.22 -1.85
CA GLU A 165 -3.52 -12.95 -1.30
C GLU A 165 -2.36 -12.16 -0.70
N GLU A 166 -1.47 -12.81 0.05
CA GLU A 166 -0.30 -12.18 0.61
C GLU A 166 0.73 -11.80 -0.46
N PHE A 167 0.90 -12.63 -1.49
CA PHE A 167 1.71 -12.28 -2.65
C PHE A 167 1.25 -10.95 -3.27
N TYR A 168 -0.04 -10.83 -3.57
CA TYR A 168 -0.58 -9.63 -4.22
C TYR A 168 -0.52 -8.39 -3.31
N LYS A 169 -0.70 -8.55 -2.00
CA LYS A 169 -0.50 -7.45 -1.03
C LYS A 169 0.94 -6.96 -1.02
N LEU A 170 1.91 -7.88 -0.92
CA LEU A 170 3.34 -7.57 -0.93
C LEU A 170 3.74 -6.86 -2.22
N HIS A 171 3.31 -7.41 -3.36
CA HIS A 171 3.57 -6.86 -4.69
C HIS A 171 2.97 -5.46 -4.88
N ASP A 172 1.69 -5.25 -4.50
CA ASP A 172 1.02 -3.96 -4.67
C ASP A 172 1.58 -2.88 -3.74
N ALA A 173 1.92 -3.23 -2.49
CA ALA A 173 2.57 -2.31 -1.58
C ALA A 173 3.91 -1.78 -2.13
N GLY A 174 4.73 -2.66 -2.71
CA GLY A 174 5.96 -2.26 -3.39
C GLY A 174 5.71 -1.42 -4.65
N ARG A 175 4.70 -1.78 -5.46
CA ARG A 175 4.29 -0.99 -6.64
C ARG A 175 3.91 0.44 -6.25
N VAL A 176 3.12 0.60 -5.18
CA VAL A 176 2.71 1.89 -4.65
C VAL A 176 3.93 2.69 -4.16
N ALA A 177 4.85 2.05 -3.43
CA ALA A 177 6.07 2.71 -2.95
C ALA A 177 6.93 3.26 -4.10
N VAL A 178 7.07 2.50 -5.20
CA VAL A 178 7.92 2.86 -6.34
C VAL A 178 7.25 3.85 -7.30
N PHE A 179 5.99 3.61 -7.68
CA PHE A 179 5.34 4.32 -8.78
C PHE A 179 4.28 5.34 -8.38
N GLN A 180 3.67 5.23 -7.20
CA GLN A 180 2.69 6.22 -6.80
C GLN A 180 3.42 7.55 -6.60
N LYS A 181 3.05 8.57 -7.36
CA LYS A 181 3.57 9.94 -7.19
C LYS A 181 2.55 10.89 -6.59
N ASP A 182 1.27 10.61 -6.81
CA ASP A 182 0.17 11.38 -6.26
C ASP A 182 0.09 11.23 -4.74
N GLU A 183 0.14 12.37 -4.04
CA GLU A 183 0.17 12.43 -2.57
C GLU A 183 -1.14 11.91 -1.96
N HIS A 184 -2.29 12.14 -2.60
CA HIS A 184 -3.58 11.67 -2.10
C HIS A 184 -3.66 10.14 -2.08
N ALA A 185 -3.31 9.51 -3.19
CA ALA A 185 -3.27 8.07 -3.30
C ALA A 185 -2.23 7.43 -2.35
N LYS A 186 -1.08 8.09 -2.13
CA LYS A 186 -0.11 7.66 -1.10
C LYS A 186 -0.73 7.68 0.29
N LEU A 187 -1.34 8.79 0.69
CA LEU A 187 -1.99 8.92 2.00
C LEU A 187 -3.10 7.88 2.21
N LYS A 188 -3.91 7.63 1.16
CA LYS A 188 -4.94 6.60 1.20
C LYS A 188 -4.33 5.21 1.43
N SER A 189 -3.24 4.90 0.73
CA SER A 189 -2.54 3.62 0.87
C SER A 189 -1.91 3.46 2.26
N ILE A 190 -1.30 4.53 2.80
CA ILE A 190 -0.74 4.55 4.16
C ILE A 190 -1.83 4.31 5.22
N ALA A 191 -3.00 4.95 5.07
CA ALA A 191 -4.11 4.74 6.01
C ALA A 191 -4.57 3.28 6.03
N ILE A 192 -4.74 2.67 4.85
CA ILE A 192 -5.12 1.25 4.71
C ILE A 192 -4.03 0.33 5.28
N TYR A 193 -2.76 0.63 5.02
CA TYR A 193 -1.64 -0.13 5.57
C TYR A 193 -1.67 -0.15 7.09
N TYR A 194 -1.81 1.02 7.74
CA TYR A 194 -1.93 1.10 9.19
C TYR A 194 -3.17 0.36 9.73
N GLU A 195 -4.29 0.36 9.02
CA GLU A 195 -5.49 -0.39 9.42
C GLU A 195 -5.29 -1.91 9.35
N ASN A 196 -4.59 -2.38 8.32
CA ASN A 196 -4.26 -3.80 8.18
C ASN A 196 -3.22 -4.23 9.23
N GLU A 197 -2.18 -3.42 9.45
CA GLU A 197 -1.18 -3.66 10.49
C GLU A 197 -1.82 -3.69 11.89
N ALA A 198 -2.81 -2.82 12.13
CA ALA A 198 -3.57 -2.84 13.37
C ALA A 198 -4.33 -4.16 13.58
N ARG A 199 -4.86 -4.77 12.50
CA ARG A 199 -5.54 -6.07 12.55
C ARG A 199 -4.56 -7.20 12.86
N VAL A 200 -3.40 -7.22 12.20
CA VAL A 200 -2.34 -8.20 12.49
C VAL A 200 -1.89 -8.09 13.95
N CYS A 201 -1.69 -6.87 14.45
CA CYS A 201 -1.36 -6.63 15.85
C CYS A 201 -2.48 -7.07 16.81
N GLU A 202 -3.75 -6.85 16.46
CA GLU A 202 -4.92 -7.31 17.23
C GLU A 202 -4.94 -8.83 17.33
N ASP A 203 -4.79 -9.54 16.21
CA ASP A 203 -4.81 -11.00 16.14
C ASP A 203 -3.65 -11.62 16.94
N ALA A 204 -2.50 -10.93 17.00
CA ALA A 204 -1.35 -11.30 17.81
C ALA A 204 -1.44 -10.88 19.30
N GLY A 205 -2.54 -10.24 19.73
CA GLY A 205 -2.72 -9.74 21.11
C GLY A 205 -1.86 -8.51 21.45
N SER A 206 -1.25 -7.88 20.45
CA SER A 206 -0.41 -6.68 20.58
C SER A 206 -1.24 -5.38 20.55
N PHE A 207 -2.18 -5.26 21.49
CA PHE A 207 -3.21 -4.21 21.50
C PHE A 207 -2.67 -2.78 21.55
N LEU A 208 -1.54 -2.55 22.23
CA LEU A 208 -0.92 -1.22 22.24
C LEU A 208 -0.41 -0.83 20.84
N ALA A 209 0.24 -1.75 20.13
CA ALA A 209 0.71 -1.50 18.77
C ALA A 209 -0.49 -1.27 17.83
N ALA A 210 -1.51 -2.12 17.94
CA ALA A 210 -2.75 -1.98 17.17
C ALA A 210 -3.41 -0.60 17.38
N ALA A 211 -3.49 -0.13 18.64
CA ALA A 211 -4.03 1.19 18.97
C ALA A 211 -3.24 2.35 18.34
N VAL A 212 -1.91 2.25 18.32
CA VAL A 212 -1.03 3.26 17.71
C VAL A 212 -1.20 3.29 16.20
N MET A 213 -1.34 2.13 15.57
CA MET A 213 -1.58 2.01 14.13
C MET A 213 -2.94 2.63 13.75
N LEU A 214 -4.03 2.32 14.46
CA LEU A 214 -5.33 2.98 14.24
C LEU A 214 -5.28 4.50 14.46
N GLY A 215 -4.52 4.96 15.45
CA GLY A 215 -4.28 6.38 15.67
C GLY A 215 -3.50 7.07 14.54
N SER A 216 -2.65 6.33 13.83
CA SER A 216 -1.88 6.83 12.68
C SER A 216 -2.70 6.76 11.38
N ALA A 217 -3.57 5.76 11.26
CA ALA A 217 -4.55 5.65 10.19
C ALA A 217 -5.53 6.83 10.18
N ILE A 218 -6.11 7.18 11.35
CA ILE A 218 -7.05 8.30 11.43
C ILE A 218 -6.40 9.65 11.12
N GLU A 219 -5.15 9.87 11.54
CA GLU A 219 -4.38 11.07 11.18
C GLU A 219 -4.21 11.16 9.66
N SER A 220 -3.83 10.05 9.02
CA SER A 220 -3.69 9.96 7.56
C SER A 220 -5.02 10.26 6.86
N ARG A 221 -6.14 9.76 7.40
CA ARG A 221 -7.48 10.04 6.89
C ARG A 221 -7.86 11.52 7.00
N LEU A 222 -7.58 12.18 8.13
CA LEU A 222 -7.85 13.62 8.32
C LEU A 222 -7.07 14.49 7.33
N ILE A 223 -5.78 14.17 7.11
CA ILE A 223 -4.94 14.88 6.14
C ILE A 223 -5.56 14.75 4.75
N LEU A 224 -5.91 13.51 4.35
CA LEU A 224 -6.52 13.24 3.06
C LEU A 224 -7.84 14.01 2.88
N THR A 225 -8.73 13.99 3.89
CA THR A 225 -9.99 14.74 3.84
C THR A 225 -9.77 16.24 3.67
N CYS A 226 -8.76 16.81 4.35
CA CYS A 226 -8.40 18.22 4.19
C CYS A 226 -7.90 18.54 2.78
N LEU A 227 -7.05 17.67 2.21
CA LEU A 227 -6.48 17.86 0.87
C LEU A 227 -7.55 17.74 -0.23
N GLU A 228 -8.46 16.78 -0.11
CA GLU A 228 -9.57 16.59 -1.05
C GLU A 228 -10.60 17.73 -1.04
N ASN A 229 -10.62 18.56 0.02
CA ASN A 229 -11.63 19.60 0.26
C ASN A 229 -11.01 21.00 0.43
N GLU A 230 -9.98 21.32 -0.35
CA GLU A 230 -9.15 22.52 -0.18
C GLU A 230 -9.94 23.84 -0.08
N ALA A 231 -10.98 24.01 -0.91
CA ALA A 231 -11.80 25.23 -0.91
C ALA A 231 -12.58 25.40 0.41
N HIS A 232 -13.16 24.31 0.94
CA HIS A 232 -13.87 24.32 2.21
C HIS A 232 -12.88 24.58 3.35
N ILE A 233 -11.71 23.93 3.33
CA ILE A 233 -10.63 24.16 4.29
C ILE A 233 -10.21 25.63 4.34
N ARG A 234 -10.02 26.28 3.19
CA ARG A 234 -9.65 27.71 3.14
C ARG A 234 -10.68 28.60 3.86
N LYS A 235 -11.98 28.28 3.72
CA LYS A 235 -13.07 28.98 4.44
C LYS A 235 -13.00 28.69 5.94
N THR A 236 -12.88 27.42 6.33
CA THR A 236 -12.80 26.99 7.73
C THR A 236 -11.60 27.59 8.46
N LEU A 237 -10.42 27.63 7.82
CA LEU A 237 -9.24 28.28 8.38
C LEU A 237 -9.47 29.78 8.65
N THR A 238 -10.20 30.46 7.77
CA THR A 238 -10.55 31.87 7.93
C THR A 238 -11.50 32.07 9.11
N THR A 239 -12.55 31.24 9.22
CA THR A 239 -13.49 31.26 10.35
C THR A 239 -12.80 31.00 11.68
N LEU A 240 -11.83 30.08 11.70
CA LEU A 240 -11.04 29.76 12.90
C LEU A 240 -9.93 30.77 13.22
N GLY A 241 -9.70 31.78 12.37
CA GLY A 241 -8.61 32.74 12.52
C GLY A 241 -7.21 32.10 12.43
N LEU A 242 -7.08 30.93 11.79
CA LEU A 242 -5.82 30.21 11.66
C LEU A 242 -5.01 30.77 10.49
N THR A 243 -4.09 31.68 10.79
CA THR A 243 -3.20 32.32 9.81
C THR A 243 -1.89 31.54 9.61
N ASN A 244 -1.11 31.87 8.57
CA ASN A 244 0.23 31.28 8.36
C ASN A 244 1.22 31.57 9.50
N ARG A 245 0.92 32.56 10.35
CA ARG A 245 1.73 32.80 11.56
C ARG A 245 1.48 31.73 12.63
N VAL A 246 0.28 31.15 12.63
CA VAL A 246 -0.14 30.09 13.56
C VAL A 246 0.14 28.71 12.95
N LEU A 247 -0.19 28.55 11.67
CA LEU A 247 0.06 27.34 10.89
C LEU A 247 1.30 27.57 10.03
N LYS A 248 2.41 26.88 10.32
CA LYS A 248 3.67 26.99 9.56
C LYS A 248 3.45 27.08 8.04
N SER A 249 2.47 26.33 7.51
CA SER A 249 1.94 26.52 6.16
C SER A 249 0.45 26.18 6.10
N LYS A 250 -0.23 26.53 4.99
CA LYS A 250 -1.60 26.08 4.71
C LYS A 250 -1.68 24.64 4.18
N ASN A 251 -0.55 23.95 4.02
CA ASN A 251 -0.52 22.56 3.60
C ASN A 251 -0.86 21.65 4.80
N PRO A 252 -1.97 20.87 4.73
CA PRO A 252 -2.35 19.92 5.79
C PRO A 252 -1.26 18.93 6.20
N LEU A 253 -0.34 18.58 5.30
CA LEU A 253 0.81 17.71 5.60
C LEU A 253 1.74 18.28 6.68
N THR A 254 1.67 19.58 6.95
CA THR A 254 2.52 20.25 7.94
C THR A 254 1.83 20.48 9.29
N TRP A 255 0.57 20.08 9.41
CA TRP A 255 -0.26 20.36 10.58
C TRP A 255 -0.09 19.29 11.66
N THR A 256 -0.28 19.67 12.91
CA THR A 256 -0.34 18.70 14.01
C THR A 256 -1.69 17.97 14.00
N LEU A 257 -1.76 16.77 14.58
CA LEU A 257 -3.01 16.06 14.79
C LEU A 257 -4.07 16.91 15.52
N ASP A 258 -3.67 17.71 16.52
CA ASP A 258 -4.57 18.66 17.19
C ASP A 258 -5.18 19.69 16.22
N THR A 259 -4.37 20.18 15.29
CA THR A 259 -4.81 21.14 14.28
C THR A 259 -5.78 20.48 13.31
N LEU A 260 -5.46 19.28 12.85
CA LEU A 260 -6.32 18.50 11.95
C LEU A 260 -7.68 18.24 12.59
N ILE A 261 -7.71 17.76 13.84
CA ILE A 261 -8.95 17.54 14.59
C ILE A 261 -9.77 18.83 14.70
N LYS A 262 -9.13 19.94 15.09
CA LYS A 262 -9.80 21.24 15.24
C LYS A 262 -10.42 21.72 13.92
N VAL A 263 -9.68 21.61 12.82
CA VAL A 263 -10.13 22.07 11.50
C VAL A 263 -11.25 21.17 10.98
N CYS A 264 -11.09 19.85 11.02
CA CYS A 264 -12.12 18.90 10.56
C CYS A 264 -13.40 18.98 11.40
N SER A 265 -13.28 19.23 12.71
CA SER A 265 -14.44 19.42 13.60
C SER A 265 -15.19 20.70 13.24
N ALA A 266 -14.48 21.81 13.04
CA ALA A 266 -15.09 23.07 12.59
C ALA A 266 -15.68 23.01 11.17
N ALA A 267 -15.18 22.11 10.32
CA ALA A 267 -15.74 21.79 9.01
C ALA A 267 -16.96 20.86 9.07
N GLY A 268 -17.32 20.35 10.24
CA GLY A 268 -18.46 19.45 10.43
C GLY A 268 -18.21 18.00 10.00
N TRP A 269 -16.95 17.59 9.81
CA TRP A 269 -16.59 16.22 9.39
C TRP A 269 -16.36 15.26 10.54
N ILE A 270 -16.43 15.75 11.78
CA ILE A 270 -16.39 14.96 13.01
C ILE A 270 -17.73 15.17 13.72
N PRO A 271 -18.81 14.49 13.28
CA PRO A 271 -20.14 14.70 13.85
C PRO A 271 -20.29 14.01 15.21
N ASN A 272 -21.36 14.36 15.92
CA ASN A 272 -21.86 13.53 17.00
C ASN A 272 -22.73 12.40 16.41
N TYR A 273 -22.77 11.25 17.08
CA TYR A 273 -23.57 10.09 16.70
C TYR A 273 -24.74 9.95 17.67
N GLU A 274 -25.96 9.93 17.16
CA GLU A 274 -27.18 9.86 17.96
C GLU A 274 -27.85 8.49 17.81
N THR A 275 -28.16 7.83 18.93
CA THR A 275 -28.88 6.55 18.96
C THR A 275 -29.85 6.50 20.13
N GLY A 276 -31.16 6.59 19.85
CA GLY A 276 -32.19 6.60 20.90
C GLY A 276 -31.94 7.73 21.90
N ASP A 277 -31.70 7.36 23.17
CA ASP A 277 -31.46 8.29 24.27
C ASP A 277 -29.98 8.73 24.42
N TYR A 278 -29.09 8.28 23.54
CA TYR A 278 -27.65 8.51 23.65
C TYR A 278 -27.11 9.40 22.52
N THR A 279 -26.23 10.33 22.91
CA THR A 279 -25.41 11.14 21.98
C THR A 279 -23.94 10.89 22.26
N PHE A 280 -23.23 10.33 21.30
CA PHE A 280 -21.80 10.08 21.37
C PHE A 280 -21.02 11.18 20.67
N SER A 281 -20.06 11.79 21.38
CA SER A 281 -19.28 12.91 20.84
C SER A 281 -18.16 12.42 19.92
N GLY A 282 -18.21 12.78 18.63
CA GLY A 282 -17.09 12.52 17.72
C GLY A 282 -15.81 13.25 18.13
N GLN A 283 -15.95 14.44 18.72
CA GLN A 283 -14.81 15.17 19.28
C GLN A 283 -14.12 14.37 20.40
N ALA A 284 -14.89 13.78 21.32
CA ALA A 284 -14.35 12.94 22.38
C ALA A 284 -13.69 11.67 21.82
N MET A 285 -14.25 11.07 20.78
CA MET A 285 -13.65 9.93 20.07
C MET A 285 -12.30 10.30 19.44
N MET A 286 -12.21 11.46 18.77
CA MET A 286 -10.94 11.92 18.17
C MET A 286 -9.87 12.20 19.23
N GLU A 287 -10.26 12.83 20.34
CA GLU A 287 -9.36 13.05 21.48
C GLU A 287 -8.88 11.71 22.08
N PHE A 288 -9.76 10.71 22.14
CA PHE A 288 -9.44 9.37 22.60
C PHE A 288 -8.47 8.64 21.66
N LEU A 289 -8.68 8.69 20.34
CA LEU A 289 -7.75 8.12 19.34
C LEU A 289 -6.39 8.82 19.37
N LYS A 290 -6.36 10.16 19.49
CA LYS A 290 -5.14 10.94 19.65
C LYS A 290 -4.38 10.52 20.92
N ALA A 291 -5.09 10.41 22.05
CA ALA A 291 -4.49 9.97 23.30
C ALA A 291 -3.91 8.56 23.18
N SER A 292 -4.59 7.68 22.44
CA SER A 292 -4.18 6.30 22.14
C SER A 292 -2.90 6.24 21.32
N ARG A 293 -2.80 7.00 20.21
CA ARG A 293 -1.56 7.17 19.44
C ARG A 293 -0.41 7.68 20.32
N ASN A 294 -0.70 8.67 21.16
CA ASN A 294 0.29 9.31 22.01
C ASN A 294 0.71 8.45 23.21
N GLN A 295 0.13 7.26 23.42
CA GLN A 295 0.49 6.39 24.53
C GLN A 295 1.94 5.88 24.47
N VAL A 296 2.58 5.93 23.30
CA VAL A 296 4.01 5.60 23.15
C VAL A 296 4.94 6.66 23.74
N HIS A 297 4.46 7.88 24.03
CA HIS A 297 5.29 8.95 24.54
C HIS A 297 5.52 8.81 26.06
N PRO A 298 6.78 8.56 26.52
CA PRO A 298 7.05 8.31 27.94
C PRO A 298 6.62 9.47 28.86
N LYS A 299 6.77 10.70 28.39
CA LYS A 299 6.36 11.92 29.12
C LYS A 299 4.87 11.95 29.47
N ILE A 300 4.01 11.44 28.59
CA ILE A 300 2.56 11.37 28.83
C ILE A 300 2.26 10.25 29.83
N LYS A 301 3.00 9.14 29.75
CA LYS A 301 2.82 7.96 30.59
C LYS A 301 3.28 8.14 32.03
N VAL A 302 4.37 8.85 32.28
CA VAL A 302 4.80 9.18 33.66
C VAL A 302 3.76 10.05 34.37
N LYS A 303 2.96 10.81 33.64
CA LYS A 303 1.90 11.66 34.20
C LYS A 303 0.57 10.94 34.40
N ASN A 304 0.36 9.81 33.74
CA ASN A 304 -0.90 9.04 33.73
C ASN A 304 -0.67 7.60 34.25
N LYS A 305 -1.71 6.77 34.42
CA LYS A 305 -1.67 5.44 35.09
C LYS A 305 -0.81 4.33 34.41
N GLY A 306 0.29 4.64 33.73
CA GLY A 306 1.20 3.65 33.14
C GLY A 306 0.81 3.16 31.73
N LEU A 307 1.59 2.22 31.18
CA LEU A 307 1.45 1.68 29.83
C LEU A 307 0.58 0.40 29.86
N VAL A 308 -0.75 0.55 29.83
CA VAL A 308 -1.66 -0.60 29.74
C VAL A 308 -2.78 -0.28 28.74
N VAL A 309 -2.84 -1.07 27.67
CA VAL A 309 -3.98 -1.16 26.75
C VAL A 309 -4.30 -2.65 26.66
N GLY A 310 -5.40 -3.07 27.28
CA GLY A 310 -5.93 -4.42 27.15
C GLY A 310 -6.92 -4.52 25.99
N GLU A 311 -7.42 -5.74 25.77
CA GLU A 311 -8.37 -6.05 24.69
C GLU A 311 -9.60 -5.14 24.71
N GLU A 312 -10.24 -4.96 25.86
CA GLU A 312 -11.45 -4.12 25.98
C GLU A 312 -11.17 -2.65 25.69
N GLN A 313 -10.04 -2.10 26.16
CA GLN A 313 -9.67 -0.72 25.82
C GLN A 313 -9.35 -0.58 24.32
N PHE A 314 -8.80 -1.62 23.70
CA PHE A 314 -8.57 -1.63 22.26
C PHE A 314 -9.88 -1.71 21.47
N LYS A 315 -10.88 -2.49 21.91
CA LYS A 315 -12.21 -2.52 21.29
C LYS A 315 -12.83 -1.12 21.24
N ASP A 316 -12.73 -0.34 22.31
CA ASP A 316 -13.20 1.06 22.33
C ASP A 316 -12.51 1.90 21.24
N ILE A 317 -11.18 1.75 21.08
CA ILE A 317 -10.37 2.46 20.09
C ILE A 317 -10.78 2.03 18.67
N LYS A 318 -10.94 0.73 18.45
CA LYS A 318 -11.35 0.14 17.17
C LYS A 318 -12.73 0.65 16.75
N PHE A 319 -13.71 0.66 17.65
CA PHE A 319 -15.05 1.16 17.34
C PHE A 319 -15.08 2.68 17.15
N ALA A 320 -14.33 3.46 17.94
CA ALA A 320 -14.17 4.90 17.71
C ALA A 320 -13.57 5.16 16.32
N HIS A 321 -12.52 4.44 15.94
CA HIS A 321 -11.90 4.53 14.62
C HIS A 321 -12.88 4.19 13.50
N GLN A 322 -13.67 3.11 13.63
CA GLN A 322 -14.66 2.70 12.64
C GLN A 322 -15.75 3.76 12.42
N LEU A 323 -16.31 4.30 13.50
CA LEU A 323 -17.32 5.36 13.40
C LEU A 323 -16.74 6.59 12.70
N LEU A 324 -15.61 7.10 13.16
CA LEU A 324 -14.99 8.29 12.58
C LEU A 324 -14.54 8.07 11.13
N SER A 325 -14.05 6.87 10.79
CA SER A 325 -13.67 6.55 9.41
C SER A 325 -14.87 6.43 8.48
N SER A 326 -16.07 6.14 9.00
CA SER A 326 -17.29 6.11 8.18
C SER A 326 -17.70 7.49 7.65
N THR A 327 -17.23 8.56 8.31
CA THR A 327 -17.50 9.95 7.92
C THR A 327 -16.30 10.63 7.24
N LEU A 328 -15.13 9.99 7.23
CA LEU A 328 -13.90 10.49 6.63
C LEU A 328 -13.57 9.73 5.33
N ASN A 329 -13.29 10.44 4.25
CA ASN A 329 -12.90 9.91 2.92
C ASN A 329 -13.93 9.01 2.21
N TRP A 330 -15.16 9.51 2.05
CA TRP A 330 -16.10 9.14 0.97
C TRP A 330 -16.62 10.43 0.30
N PRO A 331 -16.95 10.46 -1.02
CA PRO A 331 -17.60 11.60 -1.65
C PRO A 331 -18.84 11.96 -0.86
N ASN A 332 -18.94 13.19 -0.36
CA ASN A 332 -20.17 13.69 0.24
C ASN A 332 -21.31 13.38 -0.72
N ASN A 333 -22.19 12.46 -0.33
CA ASN A 333 -23.45 12.24 -1.01
C ASN A 333 -24.07 13.62 -1.27
N SER A 334 -24.68 13.74 -2.43
CA SER A 334 -25.35 14.92 -3.00
C SER A 334 -26.30 15.69 -2.06
N SER A 335 -26.55 15.21 -0.84
CA SER A 335 -27.41 15.81 0.18
C SER A 335 -26.85 17.10 0.83
N GLN A 336 -25.56 17.41 0.72
CA GLN A 336 -25.05 18.72 1.18
C GLN A 336 -25.10 19.83 0.12
N LYS A 337 -25.23 19.49 -1.18
CA LYS A 337 -25.55 20.51 -2.20
C LYS A 337 -26.94 21.12 -2.00
N ASP A 338 -27.82 20.43 -1.26
CA ASP A 338 -29.14 20.94 -0.90
C ASP A 338 -29.12 21.76 0.40
N ALA A 339 -28.23 21.44 1.36
CA ALA A 339 -28.06 22.24 2.58
C ALA A 339 -27.50 23.65 2.30
N ASP A 340 -26.58 23.78 1.35
CA ASP A 340 -26.07 25.09 0.91
C ASP A 340 -27.03 25.86 -0.01
N LYS A 341 -28.10 25.22 -0.52
CA LYS A 341 -29.18 25.89 -1.27
C LYS A 341 -30.31 26.39 -0.37
N VAL A 342 -30.59 25.69 0.73
CA VAL A 342 -31.68 26.07 1.64
C VAL A 342 -31.29 27.28 2.52
N GLY A 343 -29.98 27.51 2.75
CA GLY A 343 -29.48 28.69 3.48
C GLY A 343 -29.34 29.97 2.65
N ALA A 344 -29.60 29.94 1.34
CA ALA A 344 -29.54 31.10 0.43
C ALA A 344 -30.93 31.66 0.07
N SER A 345 -31.99 31.10 0.65
CA SER A 345 -33.36 31.61 0.55
C SER A 345 -33.99 31.72 1.94
N ALA A 346 -33.57 32.72 2.69
CA ALA A 346 -34.32 33.33 3.79
C ALA A 346 -33.95 34.81 3.86
#